data_AF-A0A1I0M4B8-F1
#
_entry.id   AF-A0A1I0M4B8-F1
#
_cell.length_a   1.000
_cell.length_b   1.000
_cell.length_c   1.000
_cell.angle_alpha   90.00
_cell.angle_beta   90.00
_cell.angle_gamma   90.00
#
_symmetry.space_group_name_H-M   'P 1'
#
loop_
_entity.id
_entity.type
_entity.pdbx_description
1 polymer ?
#
loop_
_entity_poly.entity_id
_entity_poly.type
_entity_poly.pdbx_seq_one_letter_code
_entity_poly.pdbx_strand_id
1 'polypeptide(L)'
;MIAALMVLATGHVYAQKTCITDVFKLMPDSIMPYLSVNNRLDFIDFLESGMKAEVRNQLGGISEMTALTEDSLSIKMNDALKVDMLLMRLDEPVDTINQIVVVIETFMTDSIYGESSVRIYTPEWQCITKRHIPLNQEQRQRVERIRLQNILKWNEDKLNKS
;
A
#
# COMPACT_ATOMS: atom_id res chain seq x y z
N MET A 1 -24.56 -21.25 53.07
CA MET A 1 -23.92 -21.72 51.83
C MET A 1 -24.16 -20.65 50.77
N ILE A 2 -23.14 -19.90 50.39
CA ILE A 2 -23.23 -18.83 49.38
C ILE A 2 -23.09 -19.48 48.01
N ALA A 3 -24.12 -19.40 47.17
CA ALA A 3 -24.08 -19.86 45.80
C ALA A 3 -23.24 -18.89 44.96
N ALA A 4 -22.08 -19.34 44.49
CA ALA A 4 -21.25 -18.60 43.56
C ALA A 4 -21.84 -18.72 42.14
N LEU A 5 -22.36 -17.62 41.62
CA LEU A 5 -22.82 -17.51 40.24
C LEU A 5 -21.59 -17.26 39.35
N MET A 6 -21.10 -18.29 38.67
CA MET A 6 -20.02 -18.16 37.68
C MET A 6 -20.63 -17.70 36.34
N VAL A 7 -20.47 -16.40 36.02
CA VAL A 7 -20.83 -15.86 34.70
C VAL A 7 -19.71 -16.20 33.73
N LEU A 8 -19.97 -17.15 32.82
CA LEU A 8 -19.11 -17.43 31.67
C LEU A 8 -19.29 -16.30 30.65
N ALA A 9 -18.35 -15.37 30.60
CA ALA A 9 -18.27 -14.38 29.53
C ALA A 9 -17.79 -15.07 28.25
N THR A 10 -18.69 -15.27 27.29
CA THR A 10 -18.35 -15.72 25.94
C THR A 10 -17.68 -14.56 25.19
N GLY A 11 -16.35 -14.53 25.23
CA GLY A 11 -15.55 -13.62 24.40
C GLY A 11 -15.76 -13.96 22.93
N HIS A 12 -16.50 -13.12 22.21
CA HIS A 12 -16.57 -13.18 20.76
C HIS A 12 -15.28 -12.56 20.23
N VAL A 13 -14.34 -13.39 19.77
CA VAL A 13 -13.18 -12.91 19.02
C VAL A 13 -13.67 -12.52 17.63
N TYR A 14 -13.98 -11.24 17.44
CA TYR A 14 -14.15 -10.70 16.09
C TYR A 14 -12.77 -10.71 15.43
N ALA A 15 -12.60 -11.51 14.37
CA ALA A 15 -11.41 -11.43 13.55
C ALA A 15 -11.36 -10.02 12.92
N GLN A 16 -10.42 -9.19 13.38
CA GLN A 16 -10.25 -7.84 12.85
C GLN A 16 -9.81 -7.94 11.38
N LYS A 17 -10.54 -7.27 10.49
CA LYS A 17 -10.18 -7.19 9.07
C LYS A 17 -8.91 -6.34 8.97
N THR A 18 -7.81 -6.96 8.55
CA THR A 18 -6.55 -6.26 8.25
C THR A 18 -6.75 -5.30 7.09
N CYS A 19 -6.41 -4.03 7.28
CA CYS A 19 -6.42 -3.01 6.24
C CYS A 19 -5.00 -2.63 5.81
N ILE A 20 -4.85 -1.93 4.68
CA ILE A 20 -3.53 -1.51 4.17
C ILE A 20 -2.79 -0.61 5.17
N THR A 21 -3.51 0.19 5.96
CA THR A 21 -2.94 1.04 7.00
C THR A 21 -2.19 0.22 8.05
N ASP A 22 -2.77 -0.89 8.52
CA ASP A 22 -2.14 -1.79 9.50
C ASP A 22 -0.83 -2.36 8.94
N VAL A 23 -0.84 -2.75 7.66
CA VAL A 23 0.29 -3.36 6.97
C VAL A 23 1.40 -2.33 6.70
N PHE A 24 1.02 -1.13 6.27
CA PHE A 24 1.95 -0.05 5.93
C PHE A 24 2.70 0.49 7.14
N LYS A 25 2.03 0.63 8.30
CA LYS A 25 2.67 1.00 9.57
C LYS A 25 3.82 0.06 9.93
N LEU A 26 3.66 -1.23 9.63
CA LEU A 26 4.63 -2.29 9.93
C LEU A 26 5.66 -2.54 8.82
N MET A 27 5.62 -1.79 7.71
CA MET A 27 6.60 -1.92 6.64
C MET A 27 8.02 -1.68 7.15
N PRO A 28 9.00 -2.57 6.92
CA PRO A 28 10.39 -2.28 7.25
C PRO A 28 10.97 -1.19 6.34
N ASP A 29 11.85 -0.34 6.88
CA ASP A 29 12.52 0.72 6.12
C ASP A 29 13.34 0.15 4.94
N SER A 30 13.81 -1.10 5.02
CA SER A 30 14.52 -1.77 3.92
C SER A 30 13.67 -1.98 2.67
N ILE A 31 12.34 -2.00 2.77
CA ILE A 31 11.44 -2.13 1.61
C ILE A 31 11.40 -0.82 0.83
N MET A 32 11.45 0.32 1.53
CA MET A 32 11.38 1.65 0.94
C MET A 32 12.31 2.60 1.71
N PRO A 33 13.63 2.59 1.43
CA PRO A 33 14.63 3.33 2.23
C PRO A 33 14.43 4.86 2.28
N TYR A 34 13.60 5.39 1.38
CA TYR A 34 13.19 6.79 1.34
C TYR A 34 12.31 7.18 2.54
N LEU A 35 11.56 6.23 3.10
CA LEU A 35 10.58 6.46 4.16
C LEU A 35 11.00 5.77 5.45
N SER A 36 11.23 6.56 6.49
CA SER A 36 11.35 6.04 7.85
C SER A 36 9.99 5.60 8.42
N VAL A 37 10.01 4.85 9.51
CA VAL A 37 8.80 4.54 10.29
C VAL A 37 8.00 5.79 10.65
N ASN A 38 8.66 6.86 11.08
CA ASN A 38 7.99 8.11 11.44
C ASN A 38 7.31 8.73 10.22
N ASN A 39 7.97 8.74 9.05
CA ASN A 39 7.34 9.24 7.83
C ASN A 39 6.05 8.49 7.47
N ARG A 40 6.01 7.17 7.69
CA ARG A 40 4.81 6.36 7.43
C ARG A 40 3.68 6.67 8.42
N LEU A 41 4.01 6.87 9.69
CA LEU A 41 3.04 7.24 10.72
C LEU A 41 2.49 8.65 10.45
N ASP A 42 3.38 9.61 10.16
CA ASP A 42 3.00 11.00 9.86
C ASP A 42 2.04 11.08 8.66
N PHE A 43 2.28 10.30 7.59
CA PHE A 43 1.36 10.27 6.45
C PHE A 43 -0.07 9.89 6.85
N ILE A 44 -0.21 8.88 7.69
CA ILE A 44 -1.50 8.34 8.13
C ILE A 44 -2.19 9.38 9.01
N ASP A 45 -1.47 9.93 9.99
CA ASP A 45 -2.00 10.93 10.91
C ASP A 45 -2.46 12.20 10.16
N PHE A 46 -1.69 12.63 9.15
CA PHE A 46 -2.05 13.79 8.34
C PHE A 46 -3.29 13.55 7.48
N LEU A 47 -3.40 12.40 6.79
CA LEU A 47 -4.60 12.10 5.99
C LEU A 47 -5.84 11.91 6.86
N GLU A 48 -5.73 11.21 8.00
CA GLU A 48 -6.84 11.03 8.94
C GLU A 48 -7.32 12.38 9.53
N SER A 49 -6.41 13.34 9.67
CA SER A 49 -6.70 14.70 10.10
C SER A 49 -7.21 15.62 8.98
N GLY A 50 -7.37 15.12 7.74
CA GLY A 50 -7.77 15.92 6.58
C GLY A 50 -6.74 16.94 6.13
N MET A 51 -5.48 16.80 6.56
CA MET A 51 -4.36 17.65 6.17
C MET A 51 -3.67 17.12 4.93
N LYS A 52 -2.90 17.99 4.27
CA LYS A 52 -2.00 17.55 3.20
C LYS A 52 -0.91 16.66 3.81
N ALA A 53 -0.89 15.39 3.40
CA ALA A 53 0.02 14.40 3.97
C ALA A 53 1.39 14.44 3.29
N GLU A 54 2.17 15.47 3.61
CA GLU A 54 3.54 15.66 3.14
C GLU A 54 4.56 15.40 4.25
N VAL A 55 5.63 14.68 3.91
CA VAL A 55 6.74 14.40 4.84
C VAL A 55 8.08 14.68 4.16
N ARG A 56 9.07 15.05 4.97
CA ARG A 56 10.46 15.12 4.51
C ARG A 56 11.07 13.73 4.53
N ASN A 57 11.47 13.23 3.36
CA ASN A 57 12.01 11.90 3.19
C ASN A 57 13.51 11.83 3.54
N GLN A 58 14.05 10.61 3.65
CA GLN A 58 15.44 10.38 4.06
C GLN A 58 16.49 10.91 3.07
N LEU A 59 16.10 11.23 1.83
CA LEU A 59 16.99 11.85 0.83
C LEU A 59 16.88 13.38 0.81
N GLY A 60 16.14 13.98 1.74
CA GLY A 60 16.00 15.44 1.88
C GLY A 60 14.94 16.08 0.98
N GLY A 61 14.21 15.29 0.19
CA GLY A 61 13.07 15.74 -0.61
C GLY A 61 11.73 15.68 0.13
N ILE A 62 10.66 16.11 -0.54
CA ILE A 62 9.28 15.99 -0.05
C ILE A 62 8.60 14.81 -0.74
N SER A 63 7.90 13.99 0.05
CA SER A 63 7.01 12.94 -0.43
C SER A 63 5.60 13.22 0.06
N GLU A 64 4.60 12.90 -0.75
CA GLU A 64 3.18 13.20 -0.49
C GLU A 64 2.34 11.92 -0.61
N MET A 65 1.58 11.56 0.43
CA MET A 65 0.55 10.53 0.31
C MET A 65 -0.73 11.16 -0.23
N THR A 66 -1.09 10.77 -1.45
CA THR A 66 -2.20 11.40 -2.20
C THR A 66 -3.52 10.66 -2.05
N ALA A 67 -3.49 9.39 -1.63
CA ALA A 67 -4.67 8.58 -1.40
C ALA A 67 -4.39 7.49 -0.37
N LEU A 68 -5.41 7.21 0.46
CA LEU A 68 -5.46 6.09 1.38
C LEU A 68 -6.90 5.58 1.44
N THR A 69 -7.08 4.28 1.19
CA THR A 69 -8.34 3.56 1.33
C THR A 69 -8.15 2.37 2.26
N GLU A 70 -9.18 1.56 2.46
CA GLU A 70 -9.07 0.34 3.28
C GLU A 70 -8.04 -0.66 2.73
N ASP A 71 -7.87 -0.73 1.40
CA ASP A 71 -7.07 -1.76 0.72
C ASP A 71 -6.01 -1.19 -0.23
N SER A 72 -5.84 0.12 -0.29
CA SER A 72 -4.84 0.74 -1.16
C SER A 72 -4.32 2.06 -0.63
N LEU A 73 -3.10 2.42 -1.06
CA LEU A 73 -2.53 3.74 -0.85
C LEU A 73 -1.73 4.17 -2.08
N SER A 74 -1.56 5.48 -2.23
CA SER A 74 -0.77 6.10 -3.30
C SER A 74 0.14 7.18 -2.71
N ILE A 75 1.42 7.14 -3.07
CA ILE A 75 2.44 8.09 -2.62
C ILE A 75 3.17 8.64 -3.84
N LYS A 76 3.19 9.96 -3.97
CA LYS A 76 4.16 10.65 -4.82
C LYS A 76 5.46 10.77 -4.03
N MET A 77 6.45 9.93 -4.34
CA MET A 77 7.74 9.94 -3.63
C MET A 77 8.55 11.18 -3.97
N ASN A 78 8.56 11.54 -5.26
CA ASN A 78 9.10 12.79 -5.81
C ASN A 78 8.48 12.99 -7.20
N ASP A 79 9.00 13.93 -8.00
CA ASP A 79 8.47 14.20 -9.35
C ASP A 79 8.68 13.07 -10.36
N ALA A 80 9.65 12.18 -10.10
CA ALA A 80 10.03 11.08 -10.97
C ALA A 80 9.53 9.70 -10.50
N LEU A 81 9.07 9.57 -9.26
CA LEU A 81 8.66 8.27 -8.69
C LEU A 81 7.31 8.38 -8.00
N LYS A 82 6.36 7.56 -8.48
CA LYS A 82 5.10 7.28 -7.81
C LYS A 82 5.07 5.84 -7.33
N VAL A 83 4.53 5.61 -6.14
CA VAL A 83 4.35 4.29 -5.56
C VAL A 83 2.90 4.09 -5.19
N ASP A 84 2.32 2.98 -5.64
CA ASP A 84 1.00 2.52 -5.24
C ASP A 84 1.13 1.16 -4.54
N MET A 85 0.36 0.96 -3.47
CA MET A 85 0.30 -0.33 -2.78
C MET A 85 -1.14 -0.82 -2.71
N LEU A 86 -1.34 -2.11 -2.95
CA LEU A 86 -2.65 -2.77 -2.92
C LEU A 86 -2.60 -3.97 -1.98
N LEU A 87 -3.50 -4.03 -1.01
CA LEU A 87 -3.74 -5.21 -0.20
C LEU A 87 -4.85 -6.05 -0.87
N MET A 88 -4.51 -7.26 -1.31
CA MET A 88 -5.44 -8.14 -2.01
C MET A 88 -5.60 -9.45 -1.25
N ARG A 89 -6.85 -9.90 -1.09
CA ARG A 89 -7.15 -11.26 -0.62
C ARG A 89 -7.15 -12.22 -1.81
N LEU A 90 -6.46 -13.33 -1.69
CA LEU A 90 -6.47 -14.39 -2.69
C LEU A 90 -7.76 -15.20 -2.57
N ASP A 91 -8.36 -15.54 -3.70
CA ASP A 91 -9.52 -16.44 -3.75
C ASP A 91 -9.12 -17.85 -3.33
N GLU A 92 -7.93 -18.27 -3.77
CA GLU A 92 -7.30 -19.54 -3.42
C GLU A 92 -5.99 -19.27 -2.67
N PRO A 93 -5.89 -19.67 -1.39
CA PRO A 93 -4.66 -19.52 -0.62
C PRO A 93 -3.50 -20.31 -1.23
N VAL A 94 -2.29 -19.75 -1.13
CA VAL A 94 -1.05 -20.45 -1.51
C VAL A 94 -0.26 -20.72 -0.23
N ASP A 95 -0.12 -21.99 0.15
CA ASP A 95 0.38 -22.43 1.45
C ASP A 95 -0.42 -21.79 2.61
N THR A 96 0.18 -20.86 3.35
CA THR A 96 -0.45 -20.10 4.44
C THR A 96 -0.83 -18.67 4.04
N ILE A 97 -0.58 -18.28 2.78
CA ILE A 97 -0.78 -16.93 2.28
C ILE A 97 -2.20 -16.79 1.74
N ASN A 98 -3.03 -15.99 2.41
CA ASN A 98 -4.39 -15.67 1.98
C ASN A 98 -4.54 -14.21 1.54
N GLN A 99 -3.53 -13.38 1.79
CA GLN A 99 -3.47 -11.98 1.44
C GLN A 99 -2.06 -11.63 0.97
N ILE A 100 -1.98 -10.67 0.07
CA ILE A 100 -0.72 -10.17 -0.49
C ILE A 100 -0.74 -8.65 -0.52
N VAL A 101 0.45 -8.07 -0.51
CA VAL A 101 0.69 -6.66 -0.79
C VAL A 101 1.34 -6.57 -2.16
N VAL A 102 0.69 -5.90 -3.10
CA VAL A 102 1.27 -5.57 -4.40
C VAL A 102 1.80 -4.16 -4.34
N VAL A 103 3.11 -3.98 -4.53
CA VAL A 103 3.78 -2.69 -4.61
C VAL A 103 4.10 -2.40 -6.06
N ILE A 104 3.58 -1.29 -6.57
CA ILE A 104 3.78 -0.83 -7.94
C ILE A 104 4.62 0.45 -7.86
N GLU A 105 5.85 0.39 -8.34
CA GLU A 105 6.72 1.56 -8.46
C GLU A 105 6.73 2.01 -9.90
N THR A 106 6.26 3.23 -10.17
CA THR A 106 6.27 3.82 -11.51
C THR A 106 7.30 4.93 -11.55
N PHE A 107 8.36 4.69 -12.30
CA PHE A 107 9.40 5.65 -12.61
C PHE A 107 9.05 6.40 -13.88
N MET A 108 9.12 7.72 -13.83
CA MET A 108 8.87 8.61 -14.95
C MET A 108 10.19 9.29 -15.32
N THR A 109 10.55 9.23 -16.60
CA THR A 109 11.74 9.95 -17.12
C THR A 109 11.35 11.30 -17.71
N ASP A 110 10.20 11.37 -18.39
CA ASP A 110 9.65 12.57 -19.03
C ASP A 110 8.11 12.44 -19.23
N SER A 111 7.50 13.34 -20.04
CA SER A 111 6.04 13.41 -20.30
C SER A 111 5.47 12.38 -21.24
N ILE A 112 6.25 11.38 -21.60
CA ILE A 112 5.84 10.40 -22.60
C ILE A 112 6.25 8.99 -22.16
N TYR A 113 7.34 8.86 -21.39
CA TYR A 113 7.91 7.58 -21.01
C TYR A 113 7.94 7.38 -19.49
N GLY A 114 7.28 6.30 -19.07
CA GLY A 114 7.32 5.78 -17.72
C GLY A 114 7.39 4.26 -17.73
N GLU A 115 8.04 3.70 -16.73
CA GLU A 115 8.15 2.26 -16.51
C GLU A 115 7.63 1.91 -15.11
N SER A 116 6.76 0.90 -15.05
CA SER A 116 6.27 0.37 -13.78
C SER A 116 6.88 -0.99 -13.48
N SER A 117 7.52 -1.10 -12.32
CA SER A 117 7.88 -2.38 -11.72
C SER A 117 6.81 -2.82 -10.72
N VAL A 118 6.57 -4.13 -10.62
CA VAL A 118 5.60 -4.71 -9.69
C VAL A 118 6.31 -5.73 -8.82
N ARG A 119 6.18 -5.58 -7.50
CA ARG A 119 6.71 -6.51 -6.51
C ARG A 119 5.58 -6.97 -5.59
N ILE A 120 5.59 -8.24 -5.23
CA ILE A 120 4.55 -8.84 -4.39
C ILE A 120 5.18 -9.29 -3.08
N TYR A 121 4.50 -9.00 -1.97
CA TYR A 121 4.91 -9.34 -0.62
C TYR A 121 3.76 -10.00 0.14
N THR A 122 4.07 -10.69 1.23
CA THR A 122 3.09 -10.96 2.28
C THR A 122 2.81 -9.68 3.10
N PRO A 123 1.74 -9.62 3.90
CA PRO A 123 1.50 -8.51 4.84
C PRO A 123 2.63 -8.31 5.86
N GLU A 124 3.41 -9.35 6.14
CA GLU A 124 4.63 -9.32 6.98
C GLU A 124 5.88 -8.91 6.20
N TRP A 125 5.71 -8.39 4.97
CA TRP A 125 6.76 -7.87 4.11
C TRP A 125 7.79 -8.89 3.63
N GLN A 126 7.40 -10.16 3.56
CA GLN A 126 8.22 -11.19 2.93
C GLN A 126 8.02 -11.18 1.42
N CYS A 127 9.10 -11.02 0.66
CA CYS A 127 9.03 -10.94 -0.81
C CYS A 127 8.67 -12.29 -1.44
N ILE A 128 7.75 -12.26 -2.41
CA ILE A 128 7.28 -13.43 -3.15
C ILE A 128 7.87 -13.37 -4.57
N THR A 129 8.98 -14.09 -4.79
CA THR A 129 9.76 -14.01 -6.06
C THR A 129 9.60 -15.20 -7.00
N LYS A 130 9.34 -16.40 -6.48
CA LYS A 130 9.38 -17.66 -7.26
C LYS A 130 8.06 -18.42 -7.29
N ARG A 131 7.02 -17.91 -6.63
CA ARG A 131 5.74 -18.60 -6.49
C ARG A 131 4.75 -18.01 -7.48
N HIS A 132 4.01 -18.87 -8.18
CA HIS A 132 2.85 -18.43 -8.92
C HIS A 132 1.78 -17.99 -7.93
N ILE A 133 1.42 -16.71 -7.97
CA ILE A 133 0.30 -16.18 -7.19
C ILE A 133 -0.93 -16.16 -8.09
N PRO A 134 -2.00 -16.92 -7.74
CA PRO A 134 -3.19 -17.03 -8.56
C PRO A 134 -4.06 -15.78 -8.39
N LEU A 135 -3.62 -14.67 -8.98
CA LEU A 135 -4.47 -13.48 -9.08
C LEU A 135 -5.64 -13.79 -10.00
N ASN A 136 -6.85 -13.46 -9.56
CA ASN A 136 -8.03 -13.53 -10.40
C ASN A 136 -7.99 -12.43 -11.48
N GLN A 137 -8.94 -12.47 -12.41
CA GLN A 137 -8.96 -11.52 -13.52
C GLN A 137 -9.13 -10.06 -13.06
N GLU A 138 -9.98 -9.80 -12.08
CA GLU A 138 -10.23 -8.46 -11.55
C GLU A 138 -8.97 -7.88 -10.88
N GLN A 139 -8.28 -8.69 -10.09
CA GLN A 139 -7.03 -8.31 -9.44
C GLN A 139 -5.95 -7.96 -10.46
N ARG A 140 -5.77 -8.79 -11.50
CA ARG A 140 -4.84 -8.51 -12.59
C ARG A 140 -5.19 -7.21 -13.30
N GLN A 141 -6.47 -7.02 -13.63
CA GLN A 141 -6.96 -5.80 -14.27
C GLN A 141 -6.77 -4.57 -13.39
N ARG A 142 -6.93 -4.69 -12.07
CA ARG A 142 -6.69 -3.59 -11.12
C ARG A 142 -5.21 -3.18 -11.11
N VAL A 143 -4.28 -4.15 -11.05
CA VAL A 143 -2.84 -3.87 -11.13
C VAL A 143 -2.50 -3.20 -12.46
N GLU A 144 -2.93 -3.76 -13.59
CA GLU A 144 -2.63 -3.21 -14.91
C GLU A 144 -3.25 -1.83 -15.13
N ARG A 145 -4.47 -1.60 -14.62
CA ARG A 145 -5.10 -0.28 -14.67
C ARG A 145 -4.25 0.78 -13.98
N ILE A 146 -3.70 0.49 -12.80
CA ILE A 146 -2.86 1.45 -12.08
C ILE A 146 -1.56 1.71 -12.84
N ARG A 147 -0.90 0.67 -13.35
CA ARG A 147 0.31 0.82 -14.19
C ARG A 147 0.07 1.78 -15.36
N LEU A 148 -1.00 1.55 -16.10
CA LEU A 148 -1.36 2.39 -17.25
C LEU A 148 -1.77 3.81 -16.81
N GLN A 149 -2.59 3.94 -15.77
CA GLN A 149 -3.04 5.25 -15.29
C GLN A 149 -1.89 6.13 -14.80
N ASN A 150 -0.89 5.54 -14.15
CA ASN A 150 0.27 6.29 -13.66
C ASN A 150 1.08 6.88 -14.80
N ILE A 151 1.23 6.15 -15.91
CA ILE A 151 1.94 6.62 -17.10
C ILE A 151 1.08 7.66 -17.86
N LEU A 152 -0.22 7.40 -18.04
CA LEU A 152 -1.09 8.26 -18.85
C LEU A 152 -1.46 9.59 -18.17
N LYS A 153 -1.83 9.60 -16.88
CA LYS A 153 -2.26 10.82 -16.17
C LYS A 153 -1.13 11.84 -16.03
N TRP A 154 0.11 11.36 -15.91
CA TRP A 154 1.28 12.25 -15.84
C TRP A 154 1.42 13.08 -17.12
N ASN A 155 1.13 12.48 -18.28
CA ASN A 155 1.19 13.16 -19.57
C ASN A 155 0.17 14.32 -19.63
N GLU A 156 -1.04 14.11 -19.12
CA GLU A 156 -2.09 15.12 -19.08
C GLU A 156 -1.73 16.29 -18.14
N ASP A 157 -1.24 16.00 -16.92
CA ASP A 157 -0.88 17.02 -15.94
C ASP A 157 0.26 17.93 -16.39
N LYS A 158 1.16 17.43 -17.25
CA LYS A 158 2.27 18.21 -17.82
C LYS A 158 1.86 19.01 -19.05
N LEU A 159 1.05 18.45 -19.94
CA LEU A 159 0.50 19.17 -21.10
C LEU A 159 -0.38 20.35 -20.67
N ASN A 160 -1.13 20.21 -19.57
CA ASN A 160 -1.98 21.28 -19.05
C ASN A 160 -1.21 22.36 -18.26
N LYS A 161 0.10 22.19 -18.04
CA LYS A 161 0.98 23.14 -17.33
C LYS A 161 1.98 23.86 -18.26
N SER A 162 1.92 23.63 -19.58
CA SER A 162 2.70 24.36 -20.60
C SER A 162 1.84 25.36 -21.36
#